data_AF-A0A0K1P8N7-F1
#
_entry.id   AF-A0A0K1P8N7-F1
#
_cell.length_a   1.000
_cell.length_b   1.000
_cell.length_c   1.000
_cell.angle_alpha   90.00
_cell.angle_beta   90.00
_cell.angle_gamma   90.00
#
_symmetry.space_group_name_H-M   'P 1'
#
loop_
_entity.id
_entity.type
_entity.pdbx_description
1 polymer ?
#
loop_
_entity_poly.entity_id
_entity_poly.type
_entity_poly.pdbx_seq_one_letter_code
_entity_poly.pdbx_strand_id
1 'polypeptide(L)'
;MAKISNNPFANALDQRIRKIVEETVEAAVRTNLREIFAEELAQALGTGAPQVAAPAAKRPGRKPGPKAAAKTAKAAAPGRKPAGKKCEVVGCNRPYRSQGYCAAHYQAARKYDWPLPAPENFKAPPRPSRGRPPKDASKAAM
;
A
#
# COMPACT_ATOMS: atom_id res chain seq x y z
N MET A 1 66.94 46.48 -4.63
CA MET A 1 66.48 45.13 -4.99
C MET A 1 64.97 45.20 -5.26
N ALA A 2 64.57 45.07 -6.54
CA ALA A 2 63.20 45.35 -6.98
C ALA A 2 62.22 44.26 -6.51
N LYS A 3 61.03 44.72 -6.12
CA LYS A 3 59.91 43.93 -5.58
C LYS A 3 59.42 42.92 -6.62
N ILE A 4 59.80 41.65 -6.48
CA ILE A 4 59.16 40.50 -7.17
C ILE A 4 57.90 40.06 -6.41
N SER A 5 57.28 40.95 -5.62
CA SER A 5 56.19 40.58 -4.71
C SER A 5 54.80 40.65 -5.34
N ASN A 6 54.68 40.90 -6.65
CA ASN A 6 53.38 40.93 -7.31
C ASN A 6 53.51 40.65 -8.82
N ASN A 7 54.10 39.51 -9.19
CA ASN A 7 54.08 39.06 -10.58
C ASN A 7 52.71 38.42 -10.87
N PRO A 8 51.86 39.07 -11.69
CA PRO A 8 50.50 38.57 -11.97
C PRO A 8 50.53 37.21 -12.67
N PHE A 9 51.59 36.91 -13.40
CA PHE A 9 51.77 35.62 -14.07
C PHE A 9 52.03 34.49 -13.07
N ALA A 10 52.85 34.74 -12.03
CA ALA A 10 53.10 33.77 -10.98
C ALA A 10 51.81 33.45 -10.21
N ASN A 11 51.03 34.47 -9.86
CA ASN A 11 49.73 34.30 -9.20
C ASN A 11 48.73 33.54 -10.10
N ALA A 12 48.68 33.84 -11.40
CA ALA A 12 47.83 33.13 -12.35
C ALA A 12 48.22 31.65 -12.50
N LEU A 13 49.53 31.33 -12.49
CA LEU A 13 50.02 29.96 -12.48
C LEU A 13 49.68 29.24 -11.18
N ASP A 14 49.88 29.88 -10.03
CA ASP A 14 49.53 29.33 -8.72
C ASP A 14 48.03 29.03 -8.63
N GLN A 15 47.17 29.93 -9.12
CA GLN A 15 45.73 29.70 -9.17
C GLN A 15 45.37 28.50 -10.06
N ARG A 16 46.03 28.36 -11.20
CA ARG A 16 45.78 27.24 -12.12
C ARG A 16 46.29 25.91 -11.58
N ILE A 17 47.44 25.90 -10.93
CA ILE A 17 47.99 24.72 -10.23
C ILE A 17 47.06 24.31 -9.11
N ARG A 18 46.63 25.25 -8.27
CA ARG A 18 45.68 24.97 -7.17
C ARG A 18 44.39 24.36 -7.70
N LYS A 19 43.82 24.90 -8.77
CA LYS A 19 42.59 24.37 -9.38
C LYS A 19 42.77 22.94 -9.88
N ILE A 20 43.88 22.63 -10.55
CA ILE A 20 44.16 21.27 -11.03
C ILE A 20 44.35 20.31 -9.84
N VAL A 21 45.08 20.73 -8.81
CA VAL A 21 45.27 19.93 -7.59
C VAL A 21 43.93 19.70 -6.88
N GLU A 22 43.09 20.72 -6.77
CA GLU A 22 41.76 20.61 -6.16
C GLU A 22 40.86 19.64 -6.94
N GLU A 23 40.78 19.78 -8.26
CA GLU A 23 40.00 18.87 -9.12
C GLU A 23 40.48 17.41 -9.03
N THR A 24 41.81 17.20 -8.98
CA THR A 24 42.40 15.85 -8.88
C THR A 24 42.23 15.25 -7.49
N VAL A 25 42.40 16.04 -6.43
CA VAL A 25 42.17 15.61 -5.05
C VAL A 25 40.70 15.30 -4.82
N GLU A 26 39.78 16.13 -5.32
CA GLU A 26 38.35 15.85 -5.24
C GLU A 26 37.98 14.55 -5.96
N ALA A 27 38.53 14.31 -7.15
CA ALA A 27 38.29 13.08 -7.90
C ALA A 27 38.81 11.85 -7.13
N ALA A 28 40.04 11.92 -6.60
CA ALA A 28 40.65 10.83 -5.84
C ALA A 28 39.95 10.58 -4.50
N VAL A 29 39.56 11.62 -3.77
CA VAL A 29 38.82 11.51 -2.51
C VAL A 29 37.43 10.92 -2.78
N ARG A 30 36.74 11.31 -3.86
CA ARG A 30 35.44 10.73 -4.22
C ARG A 30 35.54 9.24 -4.56
N THR A 31 36.59 8.79 -5.25
CA THR A 31 36.77 7.35 -5.54
C THR A 31 37.10 6.57 -4.29
N ASN A 32 38.05 7.05 -3.49
CA ASN A 32 38.50 6.36 -2.28
C ASN A 32 37.40 6.29 -1.22
N LEU A 33 36.64 7.37 -1.01
CA LEU A 33 35.50 7.35 -0.08
C LEU A 33 34.39 6.41 -0.57
N ARG A 34 34.14 6.32 -1.89
CA ARG A 34 33.17 5.35 -2.42
C ARG A 34 33.58 3.91 -2.15
N GLU A 35 34.87 3.60 -2.28
CA GLU A 35 35.40 2.27 -1.99
C GLU A 35 35.31 1.95 -0.49
N ILE A 36 35.79 2.86 0.37
CA ILE A 36 35.73 2.70 1.83
C ILE A 36 34.28 2.55 2.30
N PHE A 37 33.38 3.45 1.87
CA PHE A 37 31.98 3.37 2.28
C PHE A 37 31.26 2.19 1.63
N ALA A 38 31.62 1.72 0.44
CA ALA A 38 31.02 0.50 -0.12
C ALA A 38 31.40 -0.74 0.69
N GLU A 39 32.64 -0.83 1.16
CA GLU A 39 33.10 -1.93 2.01
C GLU A 39 32.50 -1.87 3.41
N GLU A 40 32.52 -0.69 4.06
CA GLU A 40 31.92 -0.50 5.38
C GLU A 40 30.41 -0.71 5.34
N LEU A 41 29.72 -0.25 4.29
CA LEU A 41 28.28 -0.41 4.13
C LEU A 41 27.92 -1.85 3.74
N ALA A 42 28.77 -2.58 3.01
CA ALA A 42 28.61 -4.02 2.78
C ALA A 42 28.81 -4.85 4.07
N GLN A 43 29.73 -4.44 4.95
CA GLN A 43 29.90 -5.05 6.29
C GLN A 43 28.75 -4.67 7.22
N ALA A 44 28.31 -3.42 7.25
CA ALA A 44 27.23 -2.93 8.10
C ALA A 44 25.85 -3.48 7.67
N LEU A 45 25.62 -3.67 6.37
CA LEU A 45 24.43 -4.36 5.85
C LEU A 45 24.55 -5.89 5.89
N GLY A 46 25.63 -6.43 6.45
CA GLY A 46 25.82 -7.83 6.80
C GLY A 46 25.30 -8.81 5.76
N THR A 47 26.05 -9.05 4.68
CA THR A 47 25.74 -10.12 3.69
C THR A 47 24.25 -10.33 3.45
N GLY A 48 23.59 -9.26 3.03
CA GLY A 48 22.24 -9.29 2.52
C GLY A 48 22.22 -8.53 1.21
N ALA A 49 23.00 -8.97 0.22
CA ALA A 49 22.76 -8.56 -1.15
C ALA A 49 21.24 -8.65 -1.38
N PRO A 50 20.57 -7.61 -1.92
CA PRO A 50 19.20 -7.80 -2.36
C PRO A 50 19.34 -8.85 -3.45
N GLN A 51 18.94 -10.08 -3.12
CA GLN A 51 18.50 -11.00 -4.13
C GLN A 51 17.40 -10.22 -4.84
N VAL A 52 17.75 -9.58 -5.95
CA VAL A 52 16.77 -9.09 -6.91
C VAL A 52 15.93 -10.32 -7.15
N ALA A 53 14.77 -10.35 -6.51
CA ALA A 53 13.87 -11.47 -6.58
C ALA A 53 13.67 -11.65 -8.08
N ALA A 54 14.21 -12.75 -8.62
CA ALA A 54 14.02 -13.13 -10.01
C ALA A 54 12.53 -12.90 -10.31
N PRO A 55 12.17 -12.23 -11.42
CA PRO A 55 10.80 -11.81 -11.66
C PRO A 55 9.93 -13.03 -11.44
N ALA A 56 9.11 -12.98 -10.37
CA ALA A 56 8.45 -14.16 -9.83
C ALA A 56 7.86 -14.92 -10.99
N ALA A 57 8.48 -16.05 -11.35
CA ALA A 57 8.04 -16.84 -12.48
C ALA A 57 6.57 -17.09 -12.21
N LYS A 58 5.72 -16.53 -13.07
CA LYS A 58 4.27 -16.47 -12.85
C LYS A 58 3.86 -17.87 -12.46
N ARG A 59 3.55 -18.08 -11.17
CA ARG A 59 3.17 -19.40 -10.65
C ARG A 59 2.20 -19.94 -11.67
N PRO A 60 2.43 -21.13 -12.29
CA PRO A 60 1.54 -21.64 -13.29
C PRO A 60 0.15 -21.56 -12.66
N GLY A 61 -0.69 -20.70 -13.24
CA GLY A 61 -2.00 -20.43 -12.68
C GLY A 61 -2.64 -21.79 -12.46
N ARG A 62 -3.17 -22.03 -11.25
CA ARG A 62 -3.85 -23.29 -10.95
C ARG A 62 -4.82 -23.52 -12.10
N LYS A 63 -4.52 -24.49 -12.97
CA LYS A 63 -5.44 -24.83 -14.07
C LYS A 63 -6.78 -25.03 -13.39
N PRO A 64 -7.86 -24.37 -13.85
CA PRO A 64 -9.19 -24.69 -13.35
C PRO A 64 -9.29 -26.21 -13.45
N GLY A 65 -9.43 -26.88 -12.30
CA GLY A 65 -9.71 -28.30 -12.31
C GLY A 65 -10.95 -28.52 -13.18
N PRO A 66 -11.16 -29.74 -13.71
CA PRO A 66 -12.42 -30.06 -14.38
C PRO A 66 -13.53 -29.52 -13.49
N LYS A 67 -14.38 -28.63 -14.02
CA LYS A 67 -15.49 -28.06 -13.24
C LYS A 67 -16.18 -29.27 -12.65
N ALA A 68 -16.08 -29.44 -11.32
CA ALA A 68 -16.63 -30.60 -10.65
C ALA A 68 -18.04 -30.72 -11.18
N ALA A 69 -18.32 -31.82 -11.89
CA ALA A 69 -19.62 -32.08 -12.48
C ALA A 69 -20.62 -31.72 -11.39
N ALA A 70 -21.49 -30.75 -11.71
CA ALA A 70 -22.34 -30.09 -10.74
C ALA A 70 -22.91 -31.17 -9.83
N LYS A 71 -22.42 -31.24 -8.58
CA LYS A 71 -23.06 -32.08 -7.59
C LYS A 71 -24.49 -31.60 -7.62
N THR A 72 -25.41 -32.44 -8.10
CA THR A 72 -26.83 -32.14 -8.13
C THR A 72 -27.12 -31.64 -6.73
N ALA A 73 -27.39 -30.34 -6.63
CA ALA A 73 -27.56 -29.70 -5.36
C ALA A 73 -28.81 -30.35 -4.77
N LYS A 74 -28.63 -31.34 -3.89
CA LYS A 74 -29.70 -31.85 -3.05
C LYS A 74 -30.24 -30.60 -2.38
N ALA A 75 -31.45 -30.20 -2.77
CA ALA A 75 -32.06 -28.94 -2.35
C ALA A 75 -31.83 -28.81 -0.85
N ALA A 76 -30.97 -27.86 -0.46
CA ALA A 76 -30.69 -27.63 0.94
C ALA A 76 -32.04 -27.33 1.57
N ALA A 77 -32.48 -28.21 2.48
CA ALA A 77 -33.73 -28.04 3.21
C ALA A 77 -33.81 -26.57 3.67
N PRO A 78 -34.96 -25.89 3.54
CA PRO A 78 -35.06 -24.47 3.81
C PRO A 78 -34.49 -24.21 5.20
N GLY A 79 -33.32 -23.57 5.25
CA GLY A 79 -32.61 -23.33 6.48
C GLY A 79 -33.58 -22.69 7.46
N ARG A 80 -33.65 -23.23 8.69
CA ARG A 80 -34.55 -22.79 9.76
C ARG A 80 -34.54 -21.25 9.78
N LYS A 81 -35.63 -20.61 9.35
CA LYS A 81 -35.72 -19.14 9.36
C LYS A 81 -35.57 -18.73 10.82
N PRO A 82 -34.59 -17.90 11.21
CA PRO A 82 -34.52 -17.44 12.59
C PRO A 82 -35.77 -16.61 12.87
N ALA A 83 -36.66 -17.16 13.70
CA ALA A 83 -37.83 -16.49 14.20
C ALA A 83 -37.34 -15.54 15.29
N GLY A 84 -37.41 -14.23 15.06
CA GLY A 84 -37.09 -13.30 16.13
C GLY A 84 -37.30 -11.87 15.73
N LYS A 85 -36.50 -11.36 14.79
CA LYS A 85 -36.49 -9.93 14.46
C LYS A 85 -36.24 -9.70 12.98
N LYS A 86 -36.81 -8.62 12.43
CA LYS A 86 -36.48 -8.12 11.09
C LYS A 86 -35.27 -7.20 11.20
N CYS A 87 -34.62 -6.93 10.08
CA CYS A 87 -33.58 -5.91 10.00
C CYS A 87 -34.15 -4.54 10.41
N GLU A 88 -33.39 -3.77 11.18
CA GLU A 88 -33.75 -2.40 11.61
C GLU A 88 -33.60 -1.36 10.49
N VAL A 89 -33.09 -1.78 9.32
CA VAL A 89 -32.96 -0.92 8.15
C VAL A 89 -34.32 -0.70 7.50
N VAL A 90 -34.68 0.57 7.31
CA VAL A 90 -35.94 0.97 6.66
C VAL A 90 -36.03 0.34 5.26
N GLY A 91 -37.12 -0.38 5.01
CA GLY A 91 -37.34 -1.10 3.74
C GLY A 91 -36.73 -2.50 3.67
N CYS A 92 -36.16 -3.05 4.75
CA CYS A 92 -35.57 -4.38 4.77
C CYS A 92 -36.39 -5.40 5.60
N ASN A 93 -37.14 -6.28 4.93
CA ASN A 93 -37.91 -7.36 5.58
C ASN A 93 -37.10 -8.65 5.82
N ARG A 94 -35.77 -8.60 5.73
CA ARG A 94 -34.91 -9.78 5.89
C ARG A 94 -34.74 -10.15 7.37
N PRO A 95 -34.55 -11.44 7.70
CA PRO A 95 -34.31 -11.84 9.06
C PRO A 95 -33.02 -11.21 9.62
N TYR A 96 -33.14 -10.69 10.83
CA TYR A 96 -32.04 -10.21 11.63
C TYR A 96 -31.02 -11.33 11.88
N ARG A 97 -29.72 -11.02 11.72
CA ARG A 97 -28.63 -11.95 12.01
C ARG A 97 -27.84 -11.50 13.24
N SER A 98 -27.40 -10.24 13.27
CA SER A 98 -26.57 -9.68 14.35
C SER A 98 -26.46 -8.16 14.26
N GLN A 99 -26.38 -7.46 15.39
CA GLN A 99 -26.18 -6.01 15.54
C GLN A 99 -27.24 -5.10 14.85
N GLY A 100 -28.54 -5.36 15.02
CA GLY A 100 -29.65 -4.73 14.26
C GLY A 100 -29.77 -5.06 12.75
N TYR A 101 -28.77 -5.70 12.14
CA TYR A 101 -28.69 -5.92 10.69
C TYR A 101 -29.00 -7.35 10.19
N CYS A 102 -29.49 -7.45 8.95
CA CYS A 102 -29.50 -8.70 8.19
C CYS A 102 -28.08 -9.06 7.70
N ALA A 103 -27.86 -10.30 7.24
CA ALA A 103 -26.52 -10.74 6.80
C ALA A 103 -25.86 -9.82 5.75
N ALA A 104 -26.64 -9.29 4.81
CA ALA A 104 -26.10 -8.39 3.78
C ALA A 104 -25.79 -6.99 4.33
N HIS A 105 -26.64 -6.44 5.19
CA HIS A 105 -26.40 -5.14 5.81
C HIS A 105 -25.29 -5.19 6.85
N TYR A 106 -25.12 -6.31 7.56
CA TYR A 106 -23.99 -6.51 8.46
C TYR A 106 -22.65 -6.51 7.70
N GLN A 107 -22.59 -7.16 6.53
CA GLN A 107 -21.41 -7.11 5.66
C GLN A 107 -21.16 -5.71 5.09
N ALA A 108 -22.23 -4.99 4.73
CA ALA A 108 -22.13 -3.61 4.28
C ALA A 108 -21.62 -2.70 5.40
N ALA A 109 -22.15 -2.85 6.62
CA ALA A 109 -21.75 -2.10 7.80
C ALA A 109 -20.26 -2.30 8.13
N ARG A 110 -19.77 -3.53 8.10
CA ARG A 110 -18.33 -3.83 8.30
C ARG A 110 -17.44 -3.28 7.19
N LYS A 111 -17.96 -3.15 5.96
CA LYS A 111 -17.18 -2.68 4.81
C LYS A 111 -17.17 -1.15 4.72
N TYR A 112 -18.28 -0.52 5.09
CA TYR A 112 -18.55 0.91 4.90
C TYR A 112 -18.65 1.67 6.23
N ASP A 113 -18.21 1.06 7.32
CA ASP A 113 -18.15 1.66 8.66
C ASP A 113 -19.51 2.25 9.11
N TRP A 114 -20.61 1.54 8.83
CA TRP A 114 -21.94 1.92 9.35
C TRP A 114 -22.00 1.68 10.87
N PRO A 115 -22.86 2.41 11.60
CA PRO A 115 -23.00 2.21 13.05
C PRO A 115 -23.38 0.76 13.39
N LEU A 116 -22.64 0.16 14.35
CA LEU A 116 -22.98 -1.10 15.00
C LEU A 116 -23.15 -0.85 16.51
N PRO A 117 -24.29 -1.19 17.14
CA PRO A 117 -25.52 -1.75 16.56
C PRO A 117 -26.24 -0.75 15.64
N ALA A 118 -27.15 -1.26 14.80
CA ALA A 118 -27.96 -0.36 13.97
C ALA A 118 -28.83 0.56 14.86
N PRO A 119 -28.93 1.86 14.55
CA PRO A 119 -29.90 2.73 15.21
C PRO A 119 -31.32 2.40 14.71
N GLU A 120 -32.32 2.69 15.54
CA GLU A 120 -33.72 2.55 15.16
C GLU A 120 -34.00 3.40 13.90
N ASN A 121 -34.67 2.81 12.91
CA ASN A 121 -35.02 3.45 11.63
C ASN A 121 -33.84 3.89 10.75
N PHE A 122 -32.71 3.18 10.78
CA PHE A 122 -31.57 3.47 9.90
C PHE A 122 -31.96 3.34 8.41
N LYS A 123 -31.82 4.42 7.64
CA LYS A 123 -31.97 4.40 6.18
C LYS A 123 -30.59 4.19 5.52
N ALA A 124 -30.32 2.95 5.12
CA ALA A 124 -29.09 2.63 4.41
C ALA A 124 -29.05 3.37 3.06
N PRO A 125 -27.90 3.94 2.66
CA PRO A 125 -27.75 4.56 1.35
C PRO A 125 -27.95 3.50 0.24
N PRO A 126 -28.51 3.89 -0.92
CA PRO A 126 -28.69 2.97 -2.04
C PRO A 126 -27.33 2.41 -2.47
N ARG A 127 -27.31 1.11 -2.79
CA ARG A 127 -26.10 0.45 -3.28
C ARG A 127 -25.84 0.98 -4.70
N PRO A 128 -24.72 1.67 -4.98
CA PRO A 128 -24.48 2.23 -6.31
C PRO A 128 -24.26 1.10 -7.32
N SER A 129 -24.67 1.32 -8.58
CA SER A 129 -24.51 0.33 -9.66
C SER A 129 -23.05 -0.03 -9.93
N ARG A 130 -22.12 0.88 -9.64
CA ARG A 130 -20.66 0.66 -9.69
C ARG A 130 -19.99 1.39 -8.52
N GLY A 131 -18.89 0.83 -8.04
CA GLY A 131 -18.04 1.47 -7.03
C GLY A 131 -18.45 1.23 -5.58
N ARG A 132 -17.73 1.91 -4.67
CA ARG A 132 -17.98 1.89 -3.22
C ARG A 132 -19.06 2.94 -2.92
N PRO A 133 -20.14 2.64 -2.18
CA PRO A 133 -20.99 3.69 -1.62
C PRO A 133 -20.14 4.66 -0.77
N PRO A 134 -20.55 5.92 -0.66
CA PRO A 134 -19.81 6.92 0.12
C PRO A 134 -19.60 6.43 1.55
N LYS A 135 -18.40 6.65 2.10
CA LYS A 135 -18.05 6.26 3.48
C LYS A 135 -18.95 6.95 4.50
N ASP A 136 -19.43 8.15 4.17
CA ASP A 136 -20.30 8.98 5.01
C ASP A 136 -21.77 8.53 5.00
N ALA A 137 -22.05 7.22 4.94
CA ALA A 137 -23.41 6.69 5.09
C ALA A 137 -24.06 7.16 6.41
N SER A 138 -23.25 7.47 7.42
CA SER A 138 -23.65 8.06 8.70
C SER A 138 -24.10 9.53 8.60
N LYS A 139 -23.74 10.27 7.54
CA LYS A 139 -24.17 11.67 7.30
C LYS A 139 -25.37 11.79 6.36
N ALA A 140 -25.80 10.71 5.71
CA ALA A 140 -26.94 10.74 4.78
C ALA A 140 -28.32 10.59 5.47
N ALA A 141 -28.35 10.66 6.80
CA ALA A 141 -29.55 10.56 7.63
C ALA A 141 -29.77 11.82 8.49
N MET A 142 -29.64 12.99 7.85
CA MET A 142 -30.25 14.24 8.31
C MET A 142 -31.27 14.69 7.26
#